data_AF-A0AAU9UYI2-F1
#
_entry.id   AF-A0AAU9UYI2-F1
#
_cell.length_a   1.000
_cell.length_b   1.000
_cell.length_c   1.000
_cell.angle_alpha   90.00
_cell.angle_beta   90.00
_cell.angle_gamma   90.00
#
_symmetry.space_group_name_H-M   'P 1'
#
loop_
_entity.id
_entity.type
_entity.pdbx_description
1 polymer ?
#
loop_
_entity_poly.entity_id
_entity_poly.type
_entity_poly.pdbx_seq_one_letter_code
_entity_poly.pdbx_strand_id
1 'polypeptide(L)'
;MIDTTAVIEIVKSIISTEISSLKAEFKSFILPLENEVKALRHEFLNIRESLDFFNTKFEDLSARLTHCEAEVKLFSNKSIEFEKLKSKLESMENVNNDREQWARRSNIEIYGVPERKNENLYSILQNIAEKADANLNIDTDIDFVTRVAPKNSNNKKSKPIIVRFLCRWKKDDFLSLVRKRKLNCNDLGFNSDNPIYINDHLTSTNKLLLHSVKKNC
;
A
#
# COMPACT_ATOMS: atom_id res chain seq x y z
N MET A 1 56.80 -94.57 -55.58
CA MET A 1 57.18 -93.95 -54.30
C MET A 1 56.46 -92.63 -54.21
N ILE A 2 55.63 -92.42 -53.19
CA ILE A 2 55.04 -91.10 -52.92
C ILE A 2 56.16 -90.23 -52.34
N ASP A 3 56.41 -89.06 -52.94
CA ASP A 3 57.45 -88.13 -52.49
C ASP A 3 57.03 -87.47 -51.16
N THR A 4 57.61 -87.94 -50.06
CA THR A 4 57.38 -87.45 -48.70
C THR A 4 57.69 -85.96 -48.56
N THR A 5 58.57 -85.40 -49.39
CA THR A 5 58.92 -83.98 -49.39
C THR A 5 57.76 -83.14 -49.91
N ALA A 6 57.13 -83.58 -51.01
CA ALA A 6 55.95 -82.93 -51.57
C ALA A 6 54.75 -82.94 -50.61
N VAL A 7 54.56 -84.03 -49.87
CA VAL A 7 53.48 -84.13 -48.86
C VAL A 7 53.70 -83.13 -47.71
N ILE A 8 54.94 -82.97 -47.23
CA ILE A 8 55.28 -82.00 -46.16
C ILE A 8 55.09 -80.56 -46.64
N GLU A 9 55.44 -80.24 -47.89
CA GLU A 9 55.22 -78.91 -48.48
C GLU A 9 53.74 -78.57 -48.61
N ILE A 10 52.93 -79.53 -49.05
CA ILE A 10 51.46 -79.38 -49.13
C ILE A 10 50.87 -79.15 -47.74
N VAL A 11 51.27 -79.92 -46.73
CA VAL A 11 50.79 -79.76 -45.34
C VAL A 11 51.19 -78.40 -44.77
N LYS A 12 52.43 -77.94 -44.99
CA LYS A 12 52.87 -76.58 -44.59
C LYS A 12 52.05 -75.48 -45.29
N SER A 13 51.77 -75.66 -46.57
CA SER A 13 50.95 -74.73 -47.36
C SER A 13 49.52 -74.64 -46.81
N ILE A 14 48.88 -75.79 -46.53
CA ILE A 14 47.55 -75.85 -45.93
C ILE A 14 47.54 -75.17 -44.56
N ILE A 15 48.47 -75.52 -43.66
CA ILE A 15 48.57 -74.91 -42.32
C ILE A 15 48.78 -73.39 -42.41
N SER A 16 49.65 -72.93 -43.31
CA SER A 16 49.90 -71.50 -43.50
C SER A 16 48.65 -70.78 -44.02
N THR A 17 47.87 -71.44 -44.88
CA THR A 17 46.62 -70.90 -45.43
C THR A 17 45.55 -70.81 -44.35
N GLU A 18 45.36 -71.88 -43.57
CA GLU A 18 44.39 -71.91 -42.45
C GLU A 18 44.74 -70.91 -41.35
N ILE A 19 46.01 -70.78 -40.96
CA ILE A 19 46.46 -69.76 -39.99
C ILE A 19 46.24 -68.35 -40.54
N SER A 20 46.46 -68.13 -41.83
CA SER A 20 46.22 -66.83 -42.46
C SER A 20 44.73 -66.50 -42.51
N SER A 21 43.88 -67.49 -42.81
CA SER A 21 42.42 -67.37 -42.76
C SER A 21 41.94 -67.04 -41.34
N LEU A 22 42.40 -67.79 -40.35
CA LEU A 22 42.07 -67.57 -38.93
C LEU A 22 42.51 -66.18 -38.45
N LYS A 23 43.71 -65.72 -38.85
CA LYS A 23 44.17 -64.36 -38.54
C LYS A 23 43.29 -63.29 -39.20
N ALA A 24 42.84 -63.53 -40.43
CA ALA A 24 41.96 -62.61 -41.15
C ALA A 24 40.59 -62.52 -40.49
N GLU A 25 39.99 -63.64 -40.10
CA GLU A 25 38.74 -63.69 -39.33
C GLU A 25 38.91 -63.03 -37.95
N PHE A 26 39.98 -63.35 -37.22
CA PHE A 26 40.22 -62.74 -35.92
C PHE A 26 40.39 -61.21 -36.02
N LYS A 27 41.08 -60.74 -37.08
CA LYS A 27 41.21 -59.31 -37.36
C LYS A 27 39.88 -58.68 -37.76
N SER A 28 39.02 -59.41 -38.50
CA SER A 28 37.69 -58.91 -38.88
C SER A 28 36.76 -58.77 -37.67
N PHE A 29 36.93 -59.56 -36.61
CA PHE A 29 36.21 -59.40 -35.34
C PHE A 29 36.79 -58.31 -34.43
N ILE A 30 38.13 -58.17 -34.34
CA ILE A 30 38.77 -57.21 -33.43
C ILE A 30 38.60 -55.76 -33.90
N LEU A 31 38.69 -55.49 -35.20
CA LEU A 31 38.64 -54.12 -35.71
C LEU A 31 37.31 -53.40 -35.38
N PRO A 32 36.12 -54.01 -35.56
CA PRO A 32 34.85 -53.43 -35.13
C PRO A 32 34.80 -53.18 -33.63
N LEU A 33 35.27 -54.12 -32.81
CA LEU A 33 35.27 -53.98 -31.35
C LEU A 33 36.17 -52.82 -30.90
N GLU A 34 37.34 -52.65 -31.51
CA GLU A 34 38.23 -51.51 -31.24
C GLU A 34 37.55 -50.17 -31.57
N ASN A 35 36.78 -50.13 -32.67
CA ASN A 35 36.02 -48.95 -33.06
C ASN A 35 34.86 -48.65 -32.09
N GLU A 36 34.12 -49.67 -31.65
CA GLU A 36 33.06 -49.50 -30.64
C GLU A 36 33.61 -49.02 -29.29
N VAL A 37 34.74 -49.57 -28.83
CA VAL A 37 35.40 -49.12 -27.60
C VAL A 37 35.85 -47.66 -27.71
N LYS A 38 36.36 -47.23 -28.87
CA LYS A 38 36.70 -45.82 -29.14
C LYS A 38 35.45 -44.93 -29.13
N ALA A 39 34.37 -45.38 -29.76
CA ALA A 39 33.09 -44.64 -29.79
C ALA A 39 32.52 -44.47 -28.37
N LEU A 40 32.46 -45.55 -27.59
CA LEU A 40 32.04 -45.51 -26.18
C LEU A 40 32.90 -44.55 -25.37
N ARG A 41 34.23 -44.59 -25.53
CA ARG A 41 35.13 -43.68 -24.83
C ARG A 41 34.83 -42.21 -25.17
N HIS A 42 34.51 -41.92 -26.42
CA HIS A 42 34.11 -40.58 -26.85
C HIS A 42 32.78 -40.16 -26.21
N GLU A 43 31.77 -41.04 -26.20
CA GLU A 43 30.50 -40.77 -25.52
C GLU A 43 30.68 -40.53 -24.01
N PHE A 44 31.53 -41.29 -23.34
CA PHE A 44 31.88 -41.07 -21.93
C PHE A 44 32.50 -39.69 -21.68
N LEU A 45 33.36 -39.20 -22.58
CA LEU A 45 33.92 -37.85 -22.48
C LEU A 45 32.83 -36.79 -22.63
N ASN A 46 31.94 -36.94 -23.61
CA ASN A 46 30.81 -36.01 -23.80
C ASN A 46 29.87 -35.96 -22.58
N ILE A 47 29.60 -37.13 -21.98
CA ILE A 47 28.77 -37.22 -20.77
C ILE A 47 29.45 -36.50 -19.60
N ARG A 48 30.77 -36.67 -19.44
CA ARG A 48 31.53 -35.98 -18.40
C ARG A 48 31.45 -34.46 -18.56
N GLU A 49 31.68 -33.95 -19.77
CA GLU A 49 31.58 -32.52 -20.06
C GLU A 49 30.16 -31.98 -19.76
N SER A 50 29.14 -32.75 -20.13
CA SER A 50 27.74 -32.41 -19.83
C SER A 50 27.46 -32.38 -18.33
N LEU A 51 28.05 -33.29 -17.56
CA LEU A 51 27.91 -33.36 -16.11
C LEU A 51 28.63 -32.20 -15.40
N ASP A 52 29.83 -31.83 -15.86
CA ASP A 52 30.56 -30.67 -15.33
C ASP A 52 29.79 -29.36 -15.62
N PHE A 53 29.23 -29.24 -16.82
CA PHE A 53 28.33 -28.13 -17.16
C PHE A 53 27.09 -28.10 -16.27
N PHE A 54 26.44 -29.25 -16.07
CA PHE A 54 25.25 -29.36 -15.23
C PHE A 54 25.55 -29.00 -13.77
N ASN A 55 26.66 -29.48 -13.21
CA ASN A 55 27.10 -29.13 -11.86
C ASN A 55 27.29 -27.62 -11.70
N THR A 56 27.95 -26.98 -12.68
CA THR A 56 28.13 -25.51 -12.68
C THR A 56 26.78 -24.79 -12.68
N LYS A 57 25.81 -25.26 -13.48
CA LYS A 57 24.45 -24.69 -13.51
C LYS A 57 23.67 -24.97 -12.22
N PHE A 58 23.89 -26.12 -11.60
CA PHE A 58 23.28 -26.47 -10.33
C PHE A 58 23.79 -25.58 -9.20
N GLU A 59 25.09 -25.30 -9.16
CA GLU A 59 25.69 -24.37 -8.20
C GLU A 59 25.15 -22.93 -8.38
N ASP A 60 25.06 -22.43 -9.63
CA ASP A 60 24.43 -21.13 -9.91
C ASP A 60 22.97 -21.07 -9.44
N LEU A 61 22.20 -22.12 -9.74
CA LEU A 61 20.80 -22.20 -9.32
C LEU A 61 20.66 -22.25 -7.79
N SER A 62 21.54 -23.00 -7.12
CA SER A 62 21.57 -23.07 -5.65
C SER A 62 21.90 -21.70 -5.04
N ALA A 63 22.90 -21.00 -5.58
CA ALA A 63 23.24 -19.64 -5.15
C ALA A 63 22.06 -18.68 -5.34
N ARG A 64 21.41 -18.71 -6.49
CA ARG A 64 20.22 -17.88 -6.75
C ARG A 64 19.05 -18.22 -5.85
N LEU A 65 18.85 -19.49 -5.52
CA LEU A 65 17.80 -19.94 -4.59
C LEU A 65 18.05 -19.38 -3.19
N THR A 66 19.27 -19.52 -2.66
CA THR A 66 19.62 -18.99 -1.33
C THR A 66 19.48 -17.46 -1.26
N HIS A 67 19.81 -16.75 -2.34
CA HIS A 67 19.59 -15.32 -2.44
C HIS A 67 18.09 -14.97 -2.42
N CYS A 68 17.27 -15.68 -3.20
CA CYS A 68 15.83 -15.50 -3.23
C CYS A 68 15.20 -15.76 -1.85
N GLU A 69 15.62 -16.82 -1.15
CA GLU A 69 15.16 -17.12 0.22
C GLU A 69 15.51 -16.01 1.21
N ALA A 70 16.71 -15.41 1.07
CA ALA A 70 17.12 -14.27 1.89
C ALA A 70 16.24 -13.03 1.60
N GLU A 71 15.99 -12.72 0.33
CA GLU A 71 15.12 -11.61 -0.07
C GLU A 71 13.68 -11.80 0.42
N VAL A 72 13.13 -13.01 0.33
CA VAL A 72 11.79 -13.33 0.84
C VAL A 72 11.69 -13.08 2.35
N LYS A 73 12.71 -13.50 3.11
CA LYS A 73 12.76 -13.23 4.56
C LYS A 73 12.81 -11.73 4.86
N LEU A 74 13.64 -10.97 4.12
CA LEU A 74 13.73 -9.52 4.27
C LEU A 74 12.40 -8.83 3.94
N PHE A 75 11.73 -9.27 2.88
CA PHE A 75 10.43 -8.73 2.49
C PHE A 75 9.35 -9.02 3.54
N SER A 76 9.32 -10.23 4.10
CA SER A 76 8.42 -10.58 5.19
C SER A 76 8.61 -9.67 6.41
N ASN A 77 9.86 -9.43 6.82
CA ASN A 77 10.17 -8.53 7.93
C ASN A 77 9.72 -7.09 7.64
N LYS A 78 10.01 -6.57 6.44
CA LYS A 78 9.55 -5.24 6.02
C LYS A 78 8.03 -5.11 6.02
N SER A 79 7.31 -6.17 5.62
CA SER A 79 5.85 -6.18 5.64
C SER A 79 5.29 -6.04 7.06
N ILE A 80 5.90 -6.73 8.05
CA ILE A 80 5.53 -6.60 9.46
C ILE A 80 5.79 -5.18 9.97
N GLU A 81 6.93 -4.58 9.62
CA GLU A 81 7.23 -3.19 9.98
C GLU A 81 6.28 -2.19 9.33
N PHE A 82 5.89 -2.43 8.08
CA PHE A 82 4.94 -1.60 7.36
C PHE A 82 3.57 -1.59 8.06
N GLU A 83 3.05 -2.77 8.45
CA GLU A 83 1.79 -2.85 9.20
C GLU A 83 1.88 -2.16 10.57
N LYS A 84 3.01 -2.29 11.28
CA LYS A 84 3.25 -1.55 12.53
C LYS A 84 3.24 -0.04 12.30
N LEU A 85 3.88 0.43 11.23
CA LEU A 85 3.94 1.85 10.90
C LEU A 85 2.57 2.40 10.51
N LYS A 86 1.81 1.65 9.72
CA LYS A 86 0.43 1.98 9.34
C LYS A 86 -0.48 2.09 10.56
N SER A 87 -0.43 1.12 11.46
CA SER A 87 -1.20 1.17 12.72
C SER A 87 -0.82 2.37 13.59
N LYS A 88 0.49 2.70 13.67
CA LYS A 88 0.96 3.88 14.39
C LYS A 88 0.49 5.18 13.75
N LEU A 89 0.46 5.25 12.41
CA LEU A 89 -0.03 6.41 11.67
C LEU A 89 -1.52 6.63 11.95
N GLU A 90 -2.35 5.58 11.82
CA GLU A 90 -3.78 5.64 12.15
C GLU A 90 -4.02 6.09 13.59
N SER A 91 -3.25 5.56 14.54
CA SER A 91 -3.29 5.99 15.94
C SER A 91 -2.95 7.47 16.12
N MET A 92 -1.90 7.95 15.44
CA MET A 92 -1.49 9.36 15.49
C MET A 92 -2.53 10.28 14.86
N GLU A 93 -3.14 9.88 13.75
CA GLU A 93 -4.22 10.64 13.10
C GLU A 93 -5.44 10.77 14.01
N ASN A 94 -5.82 9.68 14.70
CA ASN A 94 -6.91 9.69 15.67
C ASN A 94 -6.61 10.62 16.86
N VAL A 95 -5.43 10.49 17.47
CA VAL A 95 -5.00 11.37 18.57
C VAL A 95 -4.95 12.83 18.13
N ASN A 96 -4.48 13.10 16.90
CA ASN A 96 -4.47 14.45 16.35
C ASN A 96 -5.88 15.00 16.17
N ASN A 97 -6.80 14.20 15.60
CA ASN A 97 -8.22 14.57 15.47
C ASN A 97 -8.86 14.87 16.84
N ASP A 98 -8.57 14.08 17.87
CA ASP A 98 -9.10 14.29 19.22
C ASP A 98 -8.57 15.58 19.84
N ARG A 99 -7.27 15.87 19.70
CA ARG A 99 -6.66 17.13 20.15
C ARG A 99 -7.26 18.33 19.43
N GLU A 100 -7.44 18.19 18.12
CA GLU A 100 -8.06 19.19 17.28
C GLU A 100 -9.52 19.45 17.64
N GLN A 101 -10.28 18.40 17.95
CA GLN A 101 -11.66 18.52 18.43
C GLN A 101 -11.71 19.14 19.82
N TRP A 102 -10.78 18.78 20.69
CA TRP A 102 -10.63 19.36 22.03
C TRP A 102 -10.35 20.87 21.96
N ALA A 103 -9.48 21.32 21.07
CA ALA A 103 -9.20 22.74 20.85
C ALA A 103 -10.44 23.53 20.38
N ARG A 104 -11.40 22.85 19.74
CA ARG A 104 -12.67 23.42 19.23
C ARG A 104 -13.86 23.21 20.18
N ARG A 105 -13.67 22.55 21.34
CA ARG A 105 -14.77 22.21 22.27
C ARG A 105 -15.55 23.42 22.79
N SER A 106 -14.91 24.59 22.84
CA SER A 106 -15.50 25.85 23.26
C SER A 106 -15.95 26.71 22.07
N ASN A 107 -15.99 26.16 20.86
CA ASN A 107 -16.29 26.90 19.64
C ASN A 107 -17.65 26.48 19.06
N ILE A 108 -18.33 27.44 18.44
CA ILE A 108 -19.48 27.20 17.57
C ILE A 108 -19.20 27.72 16.16
N GLU A 109 -19.96 27.20 15.21
CA GLU A 109 -20.00 27.69 13.83
C GLU A 109 -21.40 28.18 13.49
N ILE A 110 -21.46 29.35 12.86
CA ILE A 110 -22.69 30.00 12.41
C ILE A 110 -22.66 30.07 10.88
N TYR A 111 -23.68 29.50 10.25
CA TYR A 111 -23.87 29.47 8.80
C TYR A 111 -25.13 30.24 8.40
N GLY A 112 -25.15 30.77 7.18
CA GLY A 112 -26.32 31.41 6.58
C GLY A 112 -26.33 32.93 6.72
N VAL A 113 -25.48 33.52 7.57
CA VAL A 113 -25.38 34.98 7.74
C VAL A 113 -24.72 35.61 6.50
N PRO A 114 -25.41 36.50 5.77
CA PRO A 114 -24.84 37.20 4.61
C PRO A 114 -23.64 38.06 4.99
N GLU A 115 -22.70 38.25 4.07
CA GLU A 115 -21.53 39.11 4.27
C GLU A 115 -21.87 40.57 3.99
N ARG A 116 -21.47 41.48 4.88
CA ARG A 116 -21.56 42.94 4.67
C ARG A 116 -20.17 43.56 4.76
N LYS A 117 -19.93 44.61 3.96
CA LYS A 117 -18.73 45.45 4.12
C LYS A 117 -18.77 46.10 5.50
N ASN A 118 -17.65 46.07 6.22
CA ASN A 118 -17.51 46.62 7.57
C ASN A 118 -18.54 46.07 8.58
N GLU A 119 -18.86 44.78 8.48
CA GLU A 119 -19.74 44.14 9.47
C GLU A 119 -19.08 44.05 10.85
N ASN A 120 -19.88 44.20 11.89
CA ASN A 120 -19.47 43.93 13.26
C ASN A 120 -20.00 42.55 13.69
N LEU A 121 -19.13 41.56 13.73
CA LEU A 121 -19.50 40.18 14.09
C LEU A 121 -19.94 40.07 15.56
N TYR A 122 -19.44 40.93 16.45
CA TYR A 122 -19.86 40.98 17.84
C TYR A 122 -21.30 41.47 17.97
N SER A 123 -21.70 42.48 17.20
CA SER A 123 -23.09 42.94 17.15
C SER A 123 -24.03 41.88 16.59
N ILE A 124 -23.59 41.12 15.58
CA ILE A 124 -24.36 39.98 15.05
C ILE A 124 -24.56 38.91 16.13
N LEU A 125 -23.51 38.58 16.88
CA LEU A 125 -23.58 37.61 17.97
C LEU A 125 -24.49 38.07 19.12
N GLN A 126 -24.42 39.36 19.48
CA GLN A 126 -25.30 39.98 20.46
C GLN A 126 -26.78 39.88 20.04
N ASN A 127 -27.09 40.23 18.79
CA ASN A 127 -28.46 40.10 18.26
C ASN A 127 -28.95 38.64 18.31
N ILE A 128 -28.09 37.67 17.99
CA ILE A 128 -28.43 36.24 18.09
C ILE A 128 -28.73 35.86 19.55
N ALA A 129 -27.94 36.35 20.51
CA ALA A 129 -28.14 36.08 21.93
C ALA A 129 -29.49 36.64 22.41
N GLU A 130 -29.82 37.88 22.06
CA GLU A 130 -31.08 38.53 22.38
C GLU A 130 -32.29 37.77 21.80
N LYS A 131 -32.21 37.36 20.53
CA LYS A 131 -33.30 36.58 19.88
C LYS A 131 -33.45 35.17 20.46
N ALA A 132 -32.40 34.64 21.05
CA ALA A 132 -32.41 33.34 21.71
C ALA A 132 -32.74 33.40 23.20
N ASP A 133 -32.99 34.60 23.76
CA ASP A 133 -33.10 34.85 25.20
C ASP A 133 -31.90 34.28 25.99
N ALA A 134 -30.71 34.32 25.39
CA ALA A 134 -29.48 33.81 25.98
C ALA A 134 -28.73 34.91 26.73
N ASN A 135 -28.41 34.67 28.01
CA ASN A 135 -27.61 35.59 28.81
C ASN A 135 -26.12 35.49 28.45
N LEU A 136 -25.74 36.25 27.44
CA LEU A 136 -24.38 36.31 26.91
C LEU A 136 -23.81 37.72 27.07
N ASN A 137 -22.67 37.85 27.77
CA ASN A 137 -21.90 39.08 27.78
C ASN A 137 -20.71 38.93 26.83
N ILE A 138 -20.73 39.70 25.74
CA ILE A 138 -19.72 39.61 24.68
C ILE A 138 -18.31 39.92 25.19
N ASP A 139 -18.15 40.86 26.11
CA ASP A 139 -16.83 41.30 26.59
C ASP A 139 -16.19 40.30 27.56
N THR A 140 -16.99 39.48 28.25
CA THR A 140 -16.50 38.56 29.29
C THR A 140 -16.64 37.08 28.96
N ASP A 141 -17.54 36.71 28.05
CA ASP A 141 -17.83 35.30 27.73
C ASP A 141 -17.15 34.85 26.41
N ILE A 142 -16.73 35.79 25.55
CA ILE A 142 -16.20 35.51 24.21
C ILE A 142 -14.69 35.80 24.15
N ASP A 143 -13.94 34.86 23.57
CA ASP A 143 -12.50 34.97 23.31
C ASP A 143 -12.28 35.67 21.96
N PHE A 144 -12.90 35.14 20.89
CA PHE A 144 -12.86 35.78 19.58
C PHE A 144 -14.05 35.39 18.71
N VAL A 145 -14.31 36.25 17.70
CA VAL A 145 -15.24 35.99 16.61
C VAL A 145 -14.58 36.30 15.27
N THR A 146 -14.67 35.39 14.31
CA THR A 146 -14.05 35.58 12.99
C THR A 146 -14.80 34.84 11.88
N ARG A 147 -14.71 35.33 10.64
CA ARG A 147 -15.14 34.55 9.47
C ARG A 147 -14.01 33.65 9.00
N VAL A 148 -14.36 32.43 8.62
CA VAL A 148 -13.39 31.46 8.08
C VAL A 148 -13.70 31.15 6.64
N ALA A 149 -12.66 31.14 5.80
CA ALA A 149 -12.80 30.77 4.40
C ALA A 149 -13.25 29.31 4.30
N PRO A 150 -14.28 29.00 3.50
CA PRO A 150 -14.66 27.62 3.25
C PRO A 150 -13.51 26.89 2.55
N LYS A 151 -13.29 25.61 2.90
CA LYS A 151 -12.26 24.75 2.28
C LYS A 151 -12.41 24.66 0.74
N ASN A 152 -13.65 24.79 0.25
CA ASN A 152 -13.97 24.84 -1.18
C ASN A 152 -14.44 26.25 -1.55
N SER A 153 -13.55 27.05 -2.13
CA SER A 153 -13.81 28.45 -2.52
C SER A 153 -14.79 28.61 -3.70
N ASN A 154 -15.22 27.51 -4.33
CA ASN A 154 -16.10 27.54 -5.51
C ASN A 154 -17.59 27.76 -5.18
N ASN A 155 -17.95 27.80 -3.89
CA ASN A 155 -19.33 28.05 -3.47
C ASN A 155 -19.56 29.54 -3.26
N LYS A 156 -20.55 30.11 -3.96
CA LYS A 156 -21.12 31.46 -3.73
C LYS A 156 -21.81 31.64 -2.36
N LYS A 157 -21.54 30.75 -1.40
CA LYS A 157 -22.14 30.78 -0.06
C LYS A 157 -21.34 31.72 0.84
N SER A 158 -22.02 32.41 1.74
CA SER A 158 -21.36 33.26 2.72
C SER A 158 -20.41 32.46 3.60
N LYS A 159 -19.26 33.06 3.93
CA LYS A 159 -18.25 32.44 4.81
C LYS A 159 -18.85 32.22 6.21
N PRO A 160 -18.69 31.02 6.81
CA PRO A 160 -19.18 30.78 8.17
C PRO A 160 -18.45 31.68 9.18
N ILE A 161 -19.16 32.02 10.26
CA ILE A 161 -18.60 32.71 11.42
C ILE A 161 -18.25 31.67 12.48
N ILE A 162 -17.05 31.75 13.04
CA ILE A 162 -16.61 30.96 14.18
C ILE A 162 -16.58 31.87 15.39
N VAL A 163 -17.18 31.41 16.48
CA VAL A 163 -17.16 32.06 17.78
C VAL A 163 -16.50 31.11 18.76
N ARG A 164 -15.49 31.60 19.50
CA ARG A 164 -14.89 30.87 20.61
C ARG A 164 -15.29 31.51 21.92
N PHE A 165 -15.83 30.69 22.82
CA PHE A 165 -16.19 31.08 24.18
C PHE A 165 -15.01 30.85 25.11
N LEU A 166 -14.87 31.71 26.11
CA LEU A 166 -13.91 31.51 27.21
C LEU A 166 -14.29 30.30 28.07
N CYS A 167 -15.59 30.13 28.32
CA CYS A 167 -16.15 29.06 29.14
C CYS A 167 -16.96 28.06 28.31
N ARG A 168 -16.62 26.76 28.39
CA ARG A 168 -17.34 25.71 27.66
C ARG A 168 -18.81 25.61 28.07
N TRP A 169 -19.13 25.74 29.35
CA TRP A 169 -20.51 25.63 29.83
C TRP A 169 -21.39 26.77 29.30
N LYS A 170 -20.84 27.98 29.17
CA LYS A 170 -21.52 29.12 28.52
C LYS A 170 -21.85 28.84 27.06
N LYS A 171 -20.90 28.24 26.32
CA LYS A 171 -21.14 27.76 24.94
C LYS A 171 -22.28 26.75 24.90
N ASP A 172 -22.27 25.75 25.78
CA ASP A 172 -23.28 24.68 25.82
C ASP A 172 -24.67 25.25 26.15
N ASP A 173 -24.76 26.16 27.13
CA ASP A 173 -26.01 26.85 27.50
C ASP A 173 -26.54 27.70 26.34
N PHE A 174 -25.72 28.58 25.78
CA PHE A 174 -26.06 29.41 24.62
C PHE A 174 -26.55 28.56 23.43
N LEU A 175 -25.82 27.50 23.08
CA LEU A 175 -26.16 26.63 21.96
C LEU A 175 -27.48 25.88 22.20
N SER A 176 -27.79 25.51 23.45
CA SER A 176 -29.05 24.85 23.81
C SER A 176 -30.26 25.77 23.63
N LEU A 177 -30.12 27.07 23.96
CA LEU A 177 -31.16 28.07 23.82
C LEU A 177 -31.40 28.42 22.35
N VAL A 178 -30.32 28.65 21.61
CA VAL A 178 -30.37 28.94 20.17
C VAL A 178 -31.02 27.80 19.39
N ARG A 179 -30.71 26.53 19.72
CA ARG A 179 -31.30 25.37 19.03
C ARG A 179 -32.83 25.25 19.22
N LYS A 180 -33.41 25.88 20.24
CA LYS A 180 -34.86 25.94 20.44
C LYS A 180 -35.54 26.98 19.55
N ARG A 181 -34.76 27.90 18.97
CA ARG A 181 -35.25 28.95 18.07
C ARG A 181 -34.91 28.60 16.62
N LYS A 182 -35.81 28.95 15.69
CA LYS A 182 -35.55 28.88 14.25
C LYS A 182 -35.19 30.27 13.75
N LEU A 183 -33.91 30.62 13.84
CA LEU A 183 -33.43 31.93 13.40
C LEU A 183 -33.30 31.99 11.88
N ASN A 184 -33.66 33.12 11.32
CA ASN A 184 -33.47 33.47 9.91
C ASN A 184 -32.73 34.81 9.78
N CYS A 185 -32.37 35.19 8.56
CA CYS A 185 -31.62 36.42 8.34
C CYS A 185 -32.45 37.69 8.61
N ASN A 186 -33.77 37.66 8.44
CA ASN A 186 -34.67 38.75 8.81
C ASN A 186 -34.61 39.04 10.32
N ASP A 187 -34.48 38.01 11.17
CA ASP A 187 -34.33 38.18 12.63
C ASP A 187 -33.08 38.98 13.02
N LEU A 188 -32.06 38.98 12.15
CA LEU A 188 -30.80 39.72 12.33
C LEU A 188 -30.75 41.03 11.53
N GLY A 189 -31.88 41.48 10.96
CA GLY A 189 -31.96 42.73 10.20
C GLY A 189 -31.34 42.66 8.81
N PHE A 190 -31.33 41.48 8.19
CA PHE A 190 -31.04 41.32 6.77
C PHE A 190 -32.35 41.21 5.99
N ASN A 191 -32.36 41.62 4.72
CA ASN A 191 -33.53 41.48 3.84
C ASN A 191 -33.51 40.09 3.17
N SER A 192 -33.63 39.02 3.96
CA SER A 192 -33.61 37.64 3.47
C SER A 192 -34.22 36.68 4.48
N ASP A 193 -35.05 35.75 4.02
CA ASP A 193 -35.61 34.68 4.86
C ASP A 193 -34.70 33.44 4.97
N ASN A 194 -33.43 33.56 4.57
CA ASN A 194 -32.52 32.42 4.62
C ASN A 194 -32.33 31.95 6.08
N PRO A 195 -32.43 30.63 6.36
CA PRO A 195 -32.25 30.10 7.69
C PRO A 195 -30.80 30.23 8.16
N ILE A 196 -30.63 30.51 9.46
CA ILE A 196 -29.33 30.57 10.12
C ILE A 196 -29.14 29.28 10.91
N TYR A 197 -28.01 28.61 10.68
CA TYR A 197 -27.68 27.37 11.35
C TYR A 197 -26.50 27.57 12.29
N ILE A 198 -26.69 27.21 13.56
CA ILE A 198 -25.68 27.35 14.60
C ILE A 198 -25.38 25.96 15.16
N ASN A 199 -24.13 25.54 15.02
CA ASN A 199 -23.69 24.18 15.32
C ASN A 199 -22.40 24.18 16.15
N ASP A 200 -22.10 23.03 16.76
CA ASP A 200 -20.78 22.80 17.35
C ASP A 200 -19.69 22.82 16.26
N HIS A 201 -18.54 23.40 16.58
CA HIS A 201 -17.40 23.41 15.67
C HIS A 201 -16.69 22.04 15.72
N LEU A 202 -17.06 21.16 14.79
CA LEU A 202 -16.48 19.84 14.65
C LEU A 202 -15.30 19.83 13.68
N THR A 203 -14.35 18.91 13.87
CA THR A 203 -13.30 18.61 12.88
C THR A 203 -13.92 18.10 11.57
N SER A 204 -13.16 18.14 10.47
CA SER A 204 -13.66 17.63 9.19
C SER A 204 -14.05 16.15 9.27
N THR A 205 -13.25 15.33 9.95
CA THR A 205 -13.53 13.91 10.19
C THR A 205 -14.83 13.72 10.98
N ASN A 206 -15.01 14.47 12.06
CA ASN A 206 -16.21 14.36 12.90
C ASN A 206 -17.47 14.89 12.20
N LYS A 207 -17.35 15.92 11.35
CA LYS A 207 -18.45 16.39 10.49
C LYS A 207 -18.87 15.32 9.49
N LEU A 208 -17.91 14.65 8.84
CA LEU A 208 -18.19 13.55 7.92
C LEU A 208 -18.86 12.39 8.65
N LEU A 209 -18.35 12.00 9.82
CA LEU A 209 -18.95 10.96 10.65
C LEU A 209 -20.40 11.31 11.02
N LEU A 210 -20.64 12.52 11.53
CA LEU A 210 -21.99 12.99 11.87
C LEU A 210 -22.92 12.96 10.65
N HIS A 211 -22.45 13.38 9.49
CA HIS A 211 -23.22 13.36 8.25
C HIS A 211 -23.57 11.93 7.82
N SER A 212 -22.59 11.02 7.84
CA SER A 212 -22.78 9.61 7.51
C SER A 212 -23.77 8.93 8.44
N VAL A 213 -23.69 9.18 9.75
CA VAL A 213 -24.62 8.62 10.73
C VAL A 213 -26.04 9.17 10.51
N LYS A 214 -26.19 10.49 10.33
CA LYS A 214 -27.50 11.12 10.09
C LYS A 214 -28.17 10.68 8.78
N LYS A 215 -27.40 10.27 7.77
CA LYS A 215 -27.95 9.77 6.51
C LYS A 215 -28.57 8.38 6.66
N ASN A 216 -28.07 7.58 7.61
CA ASN A 216 -28.48 6.20 7.84
C ASN A 216 -29.54 6.05 8.94
N CYS A 217 -30.01 7.15 9.53
CA CYS A 217 -31.12 7.21 10.47
C CYS A 217 -32.33 7.86 9.81
#